data_AF-R7TZY1-F1
#
_entry.id   AF-R7TZY1-F1
#
_cell.length_a   1.000
_cell.length_b   1.000
_cell.length_c   1.000
_cell.angle_alpha   90.00
_cell.angle_beta   90.00
_cell.angle_gamma   90.00
#
_symmetry.space_group_name_H-M   'P 1'
#
loop_
_entity.id
_entity.type
_entity.pdbx_description
1 polymer ?
#
loop_
_entity_poly.entity_id
_entity_poly.type
_entity_poly.pdbx_seq_one_letter_code
_entity_poly.pdbx_strand_id
1 'polypeptide(L)'
;MFFFQLLLGSAAAVKLEELVFNKYLLKDLATLSPHYQTYDLEAFHSLLNQFAPKMTAFHFQAMNGRVLLAVMHFNENSNRQSKISRDGKEQYSIHYPKYRKGDPIVRRIKTAPTHSKLPFVL
;
A
#
# COMPACT_ATOMS: atom_id res chain seq x y z
N MET A 1 -12.80 -23.29 -17.43
CA MET A 1 -11.64 -22.52 -16.94
C MET A 1 -10.40 -23.23 -17.46
N PHE A 2 -9.91 -22.80 -18.63
CA PHE A 2 -8.80 -23.43 -19.35
C PHE A 2 -7.49 -23.10 -18.62
N PHE A 3 -7.11 -23.94 -17.66
CA PHE A 3 -5.73 -23.95 -17.19
C PHE A 3 -4.86 -24.43 -18.35
N PHE A 4 -4.06 -23.51 -18.88
CA PHE A 4 -3.04 -23.77 -19.89
C PHE A 4 -2.15 -24.92 -19.41
N GLN A 5 -2.34 -26.12 -19.96
CA GLN A 5 -1.47 -27.25 -19.75
C GLN A 5 -0.13 -26.94 -20.44
N LEU A 6 0.79 -26.31 -19.71
CA LEU A 6 2.18 -26.19 -20.13
C LEU A 6 2.78 -27.61 -20.11
N LEU A 7 2.69 -28.30 -21.24
CA LEU A 7 3.40 -29.57 -21.46
C LEU A 7 4.89 -29.32 -21.23
N LEU A 8 5.48 -30.08 -20.30
CA LEU A 8 6.91 -30.10 -20.01
C LEU A 8 7.67 -30.33 -21.32
N GLY A 9 8.56 -29.40 -21.69
CA GLY A 9 9.33 -29.47 -22.94
C GLY A 9 8.67 -28.82 -24.17
N SER A 10 7.49 -28.21 -24.06
CA SER A 10 6.96 -27.35 -25.12
C SER A 10 7.82 -26.08 -25.28
N ALA A 11 7.88 -25.53 -26.50
CA ALA A 11 8.63 -24.30 -26.77
C ALA A 11 8.16 -23.10 -25.92
N ALA A 12 6.89 -23.09 -25.49
CA ALA A 12 6.35 -22.10 -24.57
C ALA A 12 6.88 -22.29 -23.13
N ALA A 13 7.03 -23.54 -22.68
CA ALA A 13 7.58 -23.86 -21.36
C ALA A 13 9.07 -23.47 -21.26
N VAL A 14 9.87 -23.77 -22.29
CA VAL A 14 11.29 -23.43 -22.33
C VAL A 14 11.49 -21.90 -22.30
N LYS A 15 10.73 -21.15 -23.08
CA LYS A 15 10.79 -19.68 -23.06
C LYS A 15 10.35 -19.08 -21.74
N LEU A 16 9.36 -19.68 -21.09
CA LEU A 16 8.90 -19.24 -19.77
C LEU A 16 9.98 -19.50 -18.71
N GLU A 17 10.65 -20.65 -18.78
CA GLU A 17 11.77 -21.00 -17.90
C GLU A 17 12.94 -20.02 -18.09
N GLU A 18 13.32 -19.70 -19.33
CA GLU A 18 14.34 -18.68 -19.62
C GLU A 18 13.98 -17.29 -19.06
N LEU A 19 12.71 -16.89 -19.15
CA LEU A 19 12.24 -15.61 -18.62
C LEU A 19 12.23 -15.59 -17.08
N VAL A 20 11.73 -16.66 -16.45
CA VAL A 20 11.63 -16.77 -14.99
C VAL A 20 13.01 -16.86 -14.33
N PHE A 21 13.94 -17.59 -14.94
CA PHE A 21 15.31 -17.75 -14.43
C PHE A 21 16.30 -16.71 -14.99
N ASN A 22 15.78 -15.64 -15.60
CA ASN A 22 16.63 -14.55 -16.05
C ASN A 22 17.38 -13.93 -14.87
N LYS A 23 18.72 -13.89 -14.95
CA LYS A 23 19.61 -13.31 -13.93
C LYS A 23 19.22 -11.89 -13.49
N TYR A 24 18.69 -11.08 -14.41
CA TYR A 24 18.24 -9.73 -14.09
C TYR A 24 16.95 -9.76 -13.27
N LEU A 25 15.99 -10.60 -13.65
CA LEU A 25 14.75 -10.78 -12.92
C LEU A 25 15.03 -11.31 -11.51
N LEU A 26 15.88 -12.33 -11.37
CA LEU A 26 16.24 -12.89 -10.06
C LEU A 26 16.99 -11.87 -9.19
N LYS A 27 17.87 -11.05 -9.77
CA LYS A 27 18.55 -9.97 -9.04
C LYS A 27 17.56 -8.91 -8.59
N ASP A 28 16.65 -8.49 -9.46
CA ASP A 28 15.60 -7.53 -9.12
C ASP A 28 14.64 -8.11 -8.08
N LEU A 29 14.31 -9.40 -8.14
CA LEU A 29 13.50 -10.10 -7.13
C LEU A 29 14.20 -10.17 -5.77
N ALA A 30 15.51 -10.41 -5.76
CA ALA A 30 16.32 -10.36 -4.54
C ALA A 30 16.45 -8.93 -3.98
N THR A 31 16.33 -7.92 -4.86
CA THR A 31 16.35 -6.49 -4.50
C THR A 31 14.95 -5.96 -4.14
N LEU A 32 13.89 -6.65 -4.58
CA LEU A 32 12.50 -6.46 -4.16
C LEU A 32 12.38 -6.90 -2.70
N SER A 33 12.93 -6.08 -1.81
CA SER A 33 12.80 -6.25 -0.38
C SER A 33 11.36 -5.91 0.03
N PRO A 34 10.58 -6.86 0.58
CA PRO A 34 9.41 -6.51 1.38
C PRO A 34 9.81 -5.87 2.73
N HIS A 35 11.09 -5.95 3.10
CA HIS A 35 11.63 -5.61 4.42
C HIS A 35 11.73 -4.10 4.69
N TYR A 36 11.79 -3.26 3.64
CA TYR A 36 11.89 -1.80 3.76
C TYR A 36 10.66 -1.07 3.21
N GLN A 37 9.48 -1.68 3.27
CA GLN A 37 8.25 -0.96 2.92
C GLN A 37 7.88 0.02 4.04
N THR A 38 8.46 1.22 3.99
CA THR A 38 8.26 2.29 4.98
C THR A 38 6.89 2.96 4.88
N TYR A 39 6.08 2.62 3.87
CA TYR A 39 4.79 3.24 3.61
C TYR A 39 3.89 3.29 4.85
N ASP A 40 3.75 2.18 5.58
CA ASP A 40 2.88 2.11 6.75
C ASP A 40 3.45 2.93 7.93
N LEU A 41 4.78 2.92 8.09
CA LEU A 41 5.48 3.71 9.10
C LEU A 41 5.34 5.22 8.82
N GLU A 42 5.53 5.64 7.57
CA GLU A 42 5.37 7.03 7.13
C GLU A 42 3.92 7.50 7.26
N ALA A 43 2.95 6.63 6.93
CA ALA A 43 1.53 6.90 7.12
C ALA A 43 1.18 7.07 8.60
N PHE A 44 1.66 6.19 9.48
CA PHE A 44 1.47 6.30 10.92
C PHE A 44 2.14 7.56 11.49
N HIS A 45 3.36 7.87 11.06
CA HIS A 45 4.07 9.08 11.49
C HIS A 45 3.32 10.36 11.09
N SER A 46 2.79 10.41 9.86
CA SER A 46 1.95 11.52 9.39
C SER A 46 0.69 11.67 10.27
N LEU A 47 0.11 10.55 10.68
CA LEU A 47 -1.06 10.52 11.54
C LEU A 47 -0.74 11.00 12.97
N LEU A 48 0.40 10.59 13.54
CA LEU A 48 0.88 11.11 14.82
C LEU A 48 1.07 12.63 14.79
N ASN A 49 1.64 13.17 13.71
CA ASN A 49 1.81 14.62 13.57
C ASN A 49 0.47 15.37 13.51
N GLN A 50 -0.59 14.73 13.01
CA GLN A 50 -1.94 15.30 12.98
C GLN A 50 -2.61 15.28 14.36
N PHE A 51 -2.55 14.15 15.06
CA PHE A 51 -3.24 13.98 16.34
C PHE A 51 -2.47 14.55 17.53
N ALA A 52 -1.14 14.45 17.51
CA ALA A 52 -0.24 14.85 18.59
C ALA A 52 0.89 15.77 18.08
N PRO A 53 0.57 16.94 17.52
CA PRO A 53 1.59 17.87 17.04
C PRO A 53 2.47 18.32 18.21
N LYS A 54 3.79 18.41 17.97
CA LYS A 54 4.80 18.77 18.97
C LYS A 54 4.46 20.07 19.72
N MET A 55 3.83 21.03 19.05
CA MET A 55 3.43 22.31 19.62
C MET A 55 2.38 22.20 20.73
N THR A 56 1.75 21.04 20.88
CA THR A 56 0.68 20.80 21.86
C THR A 56 1.10 19.88 23.01
N ALA A 57 2.40 19.61 23.14
CA ALA A 57 3.00 18.74 24.13
C ALA A 57 3.08 19.35 25.55
N PHE A 58 2.06 20.14 25.95
CA PHE A 58 2.06 20.84 27.23
C PHE A 58 1.66 19.97 28.42
N HIS A 59 0.89 18.90 28.19
CA HIS A 59 0.40 18.00 29.24
C HIS A 59 0.54 16.53 28.83
N PHE A 60 1.22 15.73 29.66
CA PHE A 60 1.49 14.32 29.38
C PHE A 60 0.21 13.49 29.15
N GLN A 61 -0.80 13.65 30.01
CA GLN A 61 -2.06 12.89 29.88
C GLN A 61 -2.79 13.20 28.58
N ALA A 62 -2.88 14.48 28.20
CA ALA A 62 -3.50 14.90 26.95
C ALA A 62 -2.72 14.35 25.73
N MET A 63 -1.39 14.35 25.79
CA MET A 63 -0.55 13.81 24.73
C MET A 63 -0.70 12.29 24.60
N ASN A 64 -0.76 11.57 25.71
CA ASN A 64 -1.00 10.12 25.71
C ASN A 64 -2.37 9.79 25.09
N GLY A 65 -3.42 10.52 25.45
CA GLY A 65 -4.75 10.35 24.84
C GLY A 65 -4.75 10.56 23.33
N ARG A 66 -4.01 11.56 22.83
CA ARG A 66 -3.87 11.85 21.39
C ARG A 66 -3.10 10.77 20.63
N VAL A 67 -2.03 10.24 21.23
CA VAL A 67 -1.26 9.12 20.64
C VAL A 67 -2.11 7.84 20.59
N LEU A 68 -2.88 7.54 21.65
CA LEU A 68 -3.80 6.41 21.66
C LEU A 68 -4.88 6.54 20.59
N LEU A 69 -5.43 7.74 20.41
CA LEU A 69 -6.40 8.03 19.34
C LEU A 69 -5.79 7.79 17.95
N ALA A 70 -4.55 8.22 17.74
CA ALA A 70 -3.79 7.96 16.52
C ALA A 70 -3.60 6.45 16.26
N VAL A 71 -3.23 5.68 17.27
CA VAL A 71 -3.07 4.22 17.16
C VAL A 71 -4.39 3.55 16.81
N MET A 72 -5.48 3.90 17.49
CA MET A 72 -6.81 3.34 17.20
C MET A 72 -7.24 3.65 15.77
N HIS A 73 -7.05 4.90 15.32
CA HIS A 73 -7.38 5.30 13.96
C HIS A 73 -6.52 4.55 12.92
N PHE A 74 -5.23 4.36 13.17
CA PHE A 74 -4.36 3.61 12.27
C PHE A 74 -4.81 2.14 12.18
N ASN A 75 -5.01 1.48 13.31
CA ASN A 75 -5.43 0.07 13.35
C ASN A 75 -6.74 -0.17 12.59
N GLU A 76 -7.72 0.73 12.74
CA GLU A 76 -8.99 0.67 12.02
C GLU A 76 -8.82 0.86 10.50
N ASN A 77 -7.92 1.74 10.07
CA ASN A 77 -7.86 2.19 8.67
C ASN A 77 -6.74 1.60 7.81
N SER A 78 -5.78 0.87 8.39
CA SER A 78 -4.64 0.29 7.67
C SER A 78 -5.05 -0.85 6.73
N ASN A 79 -5.94 -1.74 7.20
CA ASN A 79 -6.38 -2.92 6.47
C ASN A 79 -7.71 -2.72 5.71
N ARG A 80 -8.02 -1.48 5.30
CA ARG A 80 -9.22 -1.20 4.52
C ARG A 80 -9.26 -2.01 3.23
N GLN A 81 -10.39 -2.67 3.02
CA GLN A 81 -10.64 -3.52 1.85
C GLN A 81 -10.68 -2.71 0.56
N SER A 82 -10.48 -3.40 -0.58
CA SER A 82 -10.68 -2.82 -1.91
C SER A 82 -12.13 -2.35 -2.08
N LYS A 83 -12.32 -1.21 -2.72
CA LYS A 83 -13.63 -0.71 -3.09
C LYS A 83 -14.20 -1.58 -4.21
N ILE A 84 -15.35 -2.19 -3.96
CA ILE A 84 -16.06 -3.03 -4.92
C ILE A 84 -17.04 -2.14 -5.72
N SER A 85 -17.07 -2.31 -7.04
CA SER A 85 -18.06 -1.66 -7.93
C SER A 85 -19.44 -2.33 -7.77
N ARG A 86 -20.50 -1.70 -8.28
CA ARG A 86 -21.86 -2.29 -8.29
C ARG A 86 -21.89 -3.65 -9.00
N ASP A 87 -21.00 -3.86 -9.96
CA ASP A 87 -20.83 -5.12 -10.71
C ASP A 87 -19.98 -6.19 -10.00
N GLY A 88 -19.63 -5.98 -8.72
CA GLY A 88 -18.84 -6.94 -7.93
C GLY A 88 -17.34 -6.96 -8.23
N LYS A 89 -16.84 -6.06 -9.10
CA LYS A 89 -15.41 -5.97 -9.48
C LYS A 89 -14.66 -4.97 -8.60
N GLU A 90 -13.42 -5.28 -8.23
CA GLU A 90 -12.53 -4.35 -7.53
C GLU A 90 -12.16 -3.14 -8.40
N GLN A 91 -12.13 -1.95 -7.79
CA GLN A 91 -11.76 -0.71 -8.47
C GLN A 91 -10.27 -0.39 -8.35
N TYR A 92 -9.69 0.04 -9.47
CA TYR A 92 -8.28 0.38 -9.60
C TYR A 92 -8.11 1.79 -10.16
N SER A 93 -7.12 2.52 -9.66
CA SER A 93 -6.72 3.85 -10.13
C SER A 93 -5.36 3.77 -10.79
N ILE A 94 -5.21 4.45 -11.92
CA ILE A 94 -3.91 4.65 -12.56
C ILE A 94 -3.24 5.86 -11.89
N HIS A 95 -1.96 5.72 -11.54
CA HIS A 95 -1.16 6.78 -10.97
C HIS A 95 0.15 6.93 -11.74
N TYR A 96 0.61 8.17 -11.92
CA TYR A 96 1.85 8.48 -12.65
C TYR A 96 2.89 9.02 -11.66
N PRO A 97 3.79 8.17 -11.13
CA PRO A 97 4.84 8.62 -10.23
C PRO A 97 5.88 9.44 -10.99
N LYS A 98 6.34 10.56 -10.40
CA LYS A 98 7.36 11.44 -11.01
C LYS A 98 8.65 10.70 -11.38
N TYR A 99 9.09 9.75 -10.56
CA TYR A 99 10.33 8.99 -10.79
C TYR A 99 10.25 8.03 -11.97
N ARG A 100 9.04 7.64 -12.40
CA ARG A 100 8.80 6.72 -13.51
C ARG A 100 8.71 7.40 -14.88
N LYS A 101 8.97 8.72 -14.96
CA LYS A 101 9.06 9.49 -16.22
C LYS A 101 7.93 9.21 -17.23
N GLY A 102 6.71 8.98 -16.76
CA GLY A 102 5.53 8.73 -17.59
C GLY A 102 4.94 7.32 -17.48
N ASP A 103 5.67 6.34 -16.93
CA ASP A 103 5.11 4.99 -16.80
C ASP A 103 4.05 4.91 -15.68
N PRO A 104 2.84 4.42 -15.99
CA PRO A 104 1.77 4.30 -15.00
C PRO A 104 2.01 3.16 -14.00
N ILE A 105 1.47 3.33 -12.80
CA ILE A 105 1.30 2.28 -11.79
C ILE A 105 -0.20 2.15 -11.51
N VAL A 106 -0.69 0.91 -11.49
CA VAL A 106 -2.05 0.59 -11.08
C VAL A 106 -2.10 0.42 -9.57
N ARG A 107 -2.96 1.18 -8.88
CA ARG A 107 -3.19 1.09 -7.43
C ARG A 107 -4.62 0.67 -7.14
N ARG A 108 -4.81 -0.23 -6.16
CA ARG A 108 -6.15 -0.57 -5.65
C ARG A 108 -6.76 0.63 -4.94
N ILE A 109 -8.01 0.94 -5.27
CA ILE A 109 -8.78 1.95 -4.55
C ILE A 109 -9.36 1.26 -3.32
N LYS A 110 -8.96 1.71 -2.12
CA LYS A 110 -9.54 1.23 -0.85
C LYS A 110 -10.89 1.88 -0.58
N THR A 111 -11.74 1.23 0.21
CA THR A 111 -13.00 1.78 0.72
C THR A 111 -12.75 3.07 1.51
N ALA A 112 -13.75 3.95 1.57
CA ALA A 112 -13.65 5.20 2.32
C ALA A 112 -13.21 4.94 3.78
N PRO A 113 -12.42 5.83 4.39
CA PRO A 113 -12.12 5.75 5.82
C PRO A 113 -13.40 5.79 6.66
N THR A 114 -13.38 5.16 7.82
CA THR A 114 -14.54 5.12 8.74
C THR A 114 -14.87 6.51 9.32
N HIS A 115 -13.94 7.48 9.27
CA HIS A 115 -14.16 8.83 9.78
C HIS A 115 -14.38 9.87 8.69
N SER A 116 -15.24 10.84 8.99
CA SER A 116 -15.28 12.12 8.29
C SER A 116 -14.07 12.93 8.74
N LYS A 117 -13.27 13.45 7.80
CA LYS A 117 -12.08 14.29 8.04
C LYS A 117 -12.27 15.16 9.30
N LEU A 118 -11.62 14.78 10.40
CA LEU A 118 -11.53 15.65 11.56
C LEU A 118 -10.93 16.96 11.08
N PRO A 119 -11.64 18.09 11.22
CA PRO A 119 -11.17 19.36 10.71
C PRO A 119 -9.83 19.69 11.35
N PHE A 120 -8.95 20.25 10.53
CA PHE A 120 -7.77 20.97 10.97
C PHE A 120 -8.27 22.14 11.83
N VAL A 121 -8.39 21.94 13.14
CA VAL A 121 -8.62 23.04 14.09
C VAL A 121 -7.25 23.33 14.68
N LEU A 122 -6.62 24.36 14.10
CA LEU A 122 -5.48 25.08 14.68
C LEU A 122 -5.88 25.69 16.02
#